data_AF-A0AAE0KT05-F1
#
_entry.id   AF-A0AAE0KT05-F1
#
_cell.length_a   1.000
_cell.length_b   1.000
_cell.length_c   1.000
_cell.angle_alpha   90.00
_cell.angle_beta   90.00
_cell.angle_gamma   90.00
#
_symmetry.space_group_name_H-M   'P 1'
#
loop_
_entity.id
_entity.type
_entity.pdbx_description
1 polymer ?
#
loop_
_entity_poly.entity_id
_entity_poly.type
_entity_poly.pdbx_seq_one_letter_code
_entity_poly.pdbx_strand_id
1 'polypeptide(L)'
;NFEAFQEFVRQPVLEAGDVVLFSEATTHGTLAWSGEHQRRTVIYRFAPSNHAYGRSYCPSWPEAMLEGMTRGQKAVLEPPYNNRLDRPVPSVENFETDETVVPVQREEFKIEHDTKVFGTKYF
;
A
#
# COMPACT_ATOMS: atom_id res chain seq x y z
N ASN A 1 -29.77 -2.54 14.26
CA ASN A 1 -29.84 -3.62 13.24
C ASN A 1 -28.62 -4.53 13.27
N PHE A 2 -27.51 -4.15 13.92
CA PHE A 2 -26.38 -5.06 14.16
C PHE A 2 -26.79 -6.25 15.04
N GLU A 3 -27.66 -6.00 16.01
CA GLU A 3 -28.16 -6.96 16.99
C GLU A 3 -28.84 -8.16 16.34
N ALA A 4 -29.47 -7.96 15.17
CA ALA A 4 -30.18 -9.00 14.43
C ALA A 4 -29.25 -9.92 13.61
N PHE A 5 -27.97 -9.56 13.41
CA PHE A 5 -27.03 -10.28 12.54
C PHE A 5 -25.72 -10.63 13.24
N GLN A 6 -25.71 -10.73 14.57
CA GLN A 6 -24.50 -11.02 15.36
C GLN A 6 -23.86 -12.38 15.04
N GLU A 7 -24.61 -13.32 14.46
CA GLU A 7 -24.08 -14.59 13.98
C GLU A 7 -23.21 -14.46 12.71
N PHE A 8 -23.45 -13.42 11.91
CA PHE A 8 -22.75 -13.17 10.63
C PHE A 8 -21.68 -12.07 10.73
N VAL A 9 -21.76 -11.22 11.74
CA VAL A 9 -20.88 -10.07 11.91
C VAL A 9 -20.08 -10.20 13.20
N ARG A 10 -18.76 -10.11 13.08
CA ARG A 10 -17.85 -10.04 14.24
C ARG A 10 -17.41 -8.61 14.45
N GLN A 11 -17.59 -8.11 15.67
CA GLN A 11 -17.02 -6.84 16.12
C GLN A 11 -15.68 -7.13 16.83
N PRO A 12 -14.53 -6.80 16.21
CA PRO A 12 -13.25 -6.91 16.90
C PRO A 12 -13.20 -5.90 18.05
N VAL A 13 -12.83 -6.36 19.25
CA VAL A 13 -12.52 -5.51 20.41
C VAL A 13 -11.03 -5.22 20.37
N LEU A 14 -10.67 -3.95 20.46
CA LEU A 14 -9.30 -3.46 20.24
C LEU A 14 -8.88 -2.50 21.35
N GLU A 15 -7.60 -2.52 21.68
CA GLU A 15 -6.91 -1.56 22.52
C GLU A 15 -6.03 -0.61 21.69
N ALA A 16 -5.49 0.43 22.33
CA ALA A 16 -4.60 1.36 21.67
C ALA A 16 -3.30 0.65 21.26
N GLY A 17 -3.03 0.61 19.95
CA GLY A 17 -1.88 -0.10 19.37
C GLY A 17 -2.26 -1.37 18.61
N ASP A 18 -3.48 -1.89 18.81
CA ASP A 18 -3.95 -3.04 18.05
C ASP A 18 -4.18 -2.70 16.57
N VAL A 19 -3.98 -3.70 15.72
CA VAL A 19 -4.11 -3.58 14.26
C VAL A 19 -5.11 -4.60 13.76
N VAL A 20 -6.10 -4.14 12.98
CA VAL A 20 -6.99 -4.99 12.21
C VAL A 20 -6.60 -4.95 10.75
N LEU A 21 -6.26 -6.11 10.21
CA LEU A 21 -6.00 -6.31 8.79
C LEU A 21 -7.21 -6.97 8.13
N PHE A 22 -7.68 -6.38 7.04
CA PHE A 22 -8.73 -6.96 6.21
C PHE A 22 -8.46 -6.62 4.73
N SER A 23 -8.95 -7.47 3.83
CA SER A 23 -8.82 -7.25 2.40
C SER A 23 -9.90 -6.31 1.87
N GLU A 24 -9.69 -5.71 0.70
CA GLU A 24 -10.69 -4.86 0.03
C GLU A 24 -12.04 -5.56 -0.16
N ALA A 25 -12.03 -6.88 -0.39
CA ALA A 25 -13.24 -7.69 -0.58
C ALA A 25 -13.99 -8.00 0.73
N THR A 26 -13.44 -7.65 1.90
CA THR A 26 -14.07 -7.95 3.18
C THR A 26 -15.27 -7.02 3.40
N THR A 27 -16.48 -7.56 3.52
CA THR A 27 -17.64 -6.76 3.93
C THR A 27 -17.43 -6.23 5.35
N HIS A 28 -17.35 -4.92 5.48
CA HIS A 28 -17.12 -4.25 6.77
C HIS A 28 -17.96 -2.98 6.86
N GLY A 29 -18.09 -2.48 8.08
CA GLY A 29 -18.85 -1.28 8.37
C GLY A 29 -18.46 -0.71 9.72
N THR A 30 -18.79 0.55 9.92
CA THR A 30 -18.55 1.24 11.18
C THR A 30 -19.90 1.56 11.83
N LEU A 31 -20.11 1.06 13.05
CA LEU A 31 -21.27 1.44 13.85
C LEU A 31 -21.13 2.88 14.35
N ALA A 32 -22.26 3.53 14.58
CA ALA A 32 -22.32 4.84 15.24
C ALA A 32 -21.61 4.76 16.59
N TRP A 33 -20.79 5.76 16.87
CA TRP A 33 -20.01 5.79 18.10
C TRP A 33 -20.88 6.24 19.29
N SER A 34 -20.85 5.48 20.38
CA SER A 34 -21.65 5.73 21.59
C SER A 34 -20.81 5.95 22.85
N GLY A 35 -19.47 5.97 22.74
CA GLY A 35 -18.59 6.21 23.88
C GLY A 35 -18.50 7.69 24.26
N GLU A 36 -18.23 7.98 25.55
CA GLU A 36 -18.13 9.34 26.09
C GLU A 36 -16.93 10.14 25.55
N HIS A 37 -15.92 9.46 25.02
CA HIS A 37 -14.70 10.06 24.46
C HIS A 37 -14.69 9.98 22.93
N GLN A 38 -13.77 10.68 22.27
CA GLN A 38 -13.61 10.56 20.82
C GLN A 38 -12.89 9.26 20.43
N ARG A 39 -13.46 8.51 19.48
CA ARG A 39 -12.75 7.40 18.82
C ARG A 39 -11.81 7.94 17.74
N ARG A 40 -10.51 7.63 17.86
CA ARG A 40 -9.49 7.92 16.85
C ARG A 40 -9.00 6.63 16.21
N THR A 41 -8.88 6.61 14.89
CA THR A 41 -8.31 5.50 14.12
C THR A 41 -7.49 6.06 12.97
N VAL A 42 -6.47 5.31 12.55
CA VAL A 42 -5.71 5.59 11.33
C VAL A 42 -5.95 4.45 10.36
N ILE A 43 -6.43 4.79 9.16
CA ILE A 43 -6.74 3.82 8.12
C ILE A 43 -5.67 3.91 7.05
N TYR A 44 -4.84 2.87 6.97
CA TYR A 44 -3.86 2.69 5.91
C TYR A 44 -4.44 1.79 4.83
N ARG A 45 -4.41 2.24 3.57
CA ARG A 45 -4.85 1.44 2.42
C ARG A 45 -3.63 1.10 1.57
N PHE A 46 -3.32 -0.18 1.52
CA PHE A 46 -2.27 -0.72 0.65
C PHE A 46 -2.93 -1.26 -0.63
N ALA A 47 -2.38 -0.90 -1.78
CA ALA A 47 -2.87 -1.30 -3.09
C ALA A 47 -1.70 -1.79 -3.96
N PRO A 48 -1.97 -2.54 -5.05
CA PRO A 48 -0.95 -2.86 -6.03
C PRO A 48 -0.24 -1.59 -6.56
N SER A 49 1.04 -1.72 -6.92
CA SER A 49 1.90 -0.58 -7.27
C SER A 49 1.37 0.29 -8.40
N ASN A 50 0.56 -0.26 -9.30
CA ASN A 50 -0.01 0.43 -10.45
C ASN A 50 -1.40 1.03 -10.16
N HIS A 51 -1.84 1.04 -8.91
CA HIS A 51 -3.14 1.52 -8.50
C HIS A 51 -3.01 2.58 -7.41
N ALA A 52 -3.67 3.71 -7.60
CA ALA A 52 -3.81 4.73 -6.56
C ALA A 52 -5.24 5.23 -6.49
N TYR A 53 -5.62 5.69 -5.32
CA TYR A 53 -6.92 6.27 -5.08
C TYR A 53 -6.83 7.79 -5.12
N GLY A 54 -7.53 8.45 -6.05
CA GLY A 54 -8.11 9.76 -5.76
C GLY A 54 -7.86 10.92 -6.73
N ARG A 55 -8.47 12.04 -6.32
CA ARG A 55 -8.22 13.44 -6.72
C ARG A 55 -7.14 14.13 -5.87
N SER A 56 -6.75 13.52 -4.74
CA SER A 56 -5.88 14.11 -3.71
C SER A 56 -4.42 14.29 -4.15
N TYR A 57 -4.01 13.62 -5.22
CA TYR A 57 -2.67 13.72 -5.83
C TYR A 57 -2.69 14.43 -7.19
N CYS A 58 -3.80 15.12 -7.50
CA CYS A 58 -3.95 15.90 -8.73
C CYS A 58 -3.50 17.36 -8.48
N PRO A 59 -2.72 17.98 -9.37
CA PRO A 59 -2.25 17.45 -10.67
C PRO A 59 -0.97 16.61 -10.59
N SER A 60 -0.25 16.63 -9.47
CA SER A 60 1.01 15.91 -9.30
C SER A 60 1.14 15.28 -7.92
N TRP A 61 1.94 14.22 -7.86
CA TRP A 61 2.27 13.60 -6.58
C TRP A 61 3.09 14.58 -5.72
N PRO A 62 2.72 14.80 -4.45
CA PRO A 62 3.38 15.80 -3.62
C PRO A 62 4.75 15.32 -3.16
N GLU A 63 5.83 15.82 -3.76
CA GLU A 63 7.22 15.44 -3.40
C GLU A 63 7.54 15.68 -1.92
N ALA A 64 7.00 16.75 -1.33
CA ALA A 64 7.15 17.08 0.09
C ALA A 64 6.64 15.97 1.02
N MET A 65 5.69 15.13 0.56
CA MET A 65 5.22 13.98 1.35
C MET A 65 6.27 12.88 1.50
N LEU A 66 7.30 12.85 0.64
CA LEU A 66 8.38 11.87 0.66
C LEU A 66 9.66 12.42 1.31
N GLU A 67 9.67 13.68 1.72
CA GLU A 67 10.83 14.31 2.35
C GLU A 67 11.14 13.67 3.72
N GLY A 68 12.43 13.47 4.01
CA GLY A 68 12.88 12.86 5.27
C GLY A 68 12.62 11.35 5.41
N MET A 69 11.89 10.74 4.47
CA MET A 69 11.64 9.30 4.49
C MET A 69 12.90 8.50 4.15
N THR A 70 13.03 7.34 4.80
CA THR A 70 14.03 6.32 4.47
C THR A 70 13.76 5.70 3.10
N ARG A 71 14.72 4.91 2.59
CA ARG A 71 14.55 4.23 1.30
C ARG A 71 13.38 3.24 1.35
N GLY A 72 13.22 2.48 2.43
CA GLY A 72 12.10 1.56 2.62
C GLY A 72 10.75 2.28 2.65
N GLN A 73 10.63 3.35 3.43
CA GLN A 73 9.42 4.16 3.50
C GLN A 73 9.03 4.76 2.13
N LYS A 74 10.01 5.28 1.39
CA LYS A 74 9.81 5.81 0.03
C LYS A 74 9.31 4.73 -0.93
N ALA A 75 9.90 3.53 -0.91
CA ALA A 75 9.49 2.43 -1.79
C ALA A 75 7.99 2.07 -1.63
N VAL A 76 7.46 2.17 -0.41
CA VAL A 76 6.04 1.94 -0.11
C VAL A 76 5.15 3.09 -0.61
N LEU A 77 5.60 4.34 -0.47
CA LEU A 77 4.78 5.56 -0.69
C LEU A 77 5.03 6.25 -2.05
N GLU A 78 5.87 5.67 -2.89
CA GLU A 78 6.12 6.17 -4.25
C GLU A 78 4.83 6.21 -5.10
N PRO A 79 4.74 7.15 -6.07
CA PRO A 79 3.61 7.26 -7.00
C PRO A 79 3.27 5.94 -7.69
N PRO A 80 2.03 5.75 -8.18
CA PRO A 80 1.63 4.49 -8.78
C PRO A 80 2.28 4.27 -10.16
N TYR A 81 3.02 3.17 -10.32
CA TYR A 81 3.49 2.65 -11.60
C TYR A 81 3.80 1.15 -11.51
N ASN A 82 3.89 0.48 -12.66
CA ASN A 82 4.09 -0.96 -12.70
C ASN A 82 5.49 -1.36 -12.21
N ASN A 83 5.57 -2.40 -11.38
CA ASN A 83 6.84 -2.96 -10.87
C ASN A 83 7.88 -3.27 -11.96
N ARG A 84 7.45 -3.60 -13.18
CA ARG A 84 8.33 -3.88 -14.34
C ARG A 84 9.20 -2.71 -14.76
N LEU A 85 8.89 -1.50 -14.29
CA LEU A 85 9.65 -0.27 -14.56
C LEU A 85 10.68 -0.03 -13.46
N ASP A 86 11.35 -1.11 -13.02
CA ASP A 86 12.37 -1.12 -11.96
C ASP A 86 11.90 -0.46 -10.65
N ARG A 87 10.63 -0.67 -10.28
CA ARG A 87 10.09 -0.11 -9.04
C ARG A 87 10.87 -0.67 -7.84
N PRO A 88 11.35 0.20 -6.93
CA PRO A 88 11.87 -0.24 -5.65
C PRO A 88 10.78 -0.91 -4.81
N VAL A 89 11.05 -2.10 -4.28
CA VAL A 89 10.17 -2.76 -3.29
C VAL A 89 10.93 -3.09 -2.01
N PRO A 90 10.30 -3.00 -0.83
CA PRO A 90 10.92 -3.46 0.42
C PRO A 90 11.30 -4.95 0.33
N SER A 91 12.48 -5.30 0.83
CA SER A 91 12.90 -6.70 0.94
C SER A 91 12.04 -7.45 1.96
N VAL A 92 11.64 -8.67 1.60
CA VAL A 92 10.90 -9.57 2.50
C VAL A 92 11.81 -10.33 3.47
N GLU A 93 13.13 -10.30 3.27
CA GLU A 93 14.10 -11.04 4.08
C GLU A 93 14.76 -10.18 5.17
N ASN A 94 14.79 -8.85 4.98
CA ASN A 94 15.53 -7.92 5.85
C ASN A 94 14.65 -6.74 6.31
N PHE A 95 13.45 -7.01 6.80
CA PHE A 95 12.51 -5.96 7.27
C PHE A 95 13.04 -5.07 8.40
N GLU A 96 14.08 -5.52 9.12
CA GLU A 96 14.65 -4.80 10.27
C GLU A 96 15.54 -3.61 9.86
N THR A 97 16.04 -3.60 8.62
CA THR A 97 16.89 -2.53 8.10
C THR A 97 16.12 -1.71 7.07
N ASP A 98 15.86 -0.44 7.38
CA ASP A 98 15.04 0.50 6.59
C ASP A 98 15.68 0.93 5.24
N GLU A 99 16.73 0.20 4.82
CA GLU A 99 17.55 0.44 3.63
C GLU A 99 17.48 -0.68 2.59
N THR A 100 16.98 -1.87 2.94
CA THR A 100 16.95 -3.02 2.02
C THR A 100 15.76 -2.94 1.09
N VAL A 101 15.94 -2.17 0.02
CA VAL A 101 15.04 -2.09 -1.11
C VAL A 101 15.66 -2.89 -2.25
N VAL A 102 14.91 -3.84 -2.79
CA VAL A 102 15.29 -4.61 -3.97
C VAL A 102 14.45 -4.17 -5.16
N PRO A 103 15.04 -3.92 -6.34
CA PRO A 103 14.24 -3.76 -7.55
C PRO A 103 13.63 -5.12 -7.91
N VAL A 104 12.41 -5.11 -8.45
CA VAL A 104 11.85 -6.32 -9.05
C VAL A 104 12.64 -6.62 -10.32
N GLN A 105 13.58 -7.57 -10.22
CA GLN A 105 14.46 -7.92 -11.35
C GLN A 105 13.67 -8.62 -12.45
N ARG A 106 13.66 -8.02 -13.65
CA ARG A 106 13.23 -8.72 -14.87
C ARG A 106 14.40 -9.55 -15.41
N GLU A 107 14.07 -10.72 -15.95
CA GLU A 107 15.03 -11.57 -16.66
C GLU A 107 15.73 -10.81 -17.78
N GLU A 108 17.06 -10.91 -17.83
CA GLU A 108 17.91 -10.14 -18.75
C GLU A 108 17.52 -10.36 -20.22
N PHE A 109 17.20 -11.60 -20.60
CA PHE A 109 16.78 -11.91 -21.97
C PHE A 109 15.50 -11.17 -22.41
N LYS A 110 14.60 -10.83 -21.47
CA LYS A 110 13.37 -10.06 -21.79
C LYS A 110 13.73 -8.60 -22.03
N ILE A 111 14.64 -8.04 -21.24
CA ILE A 111 15.13 -6.67 -21.42
C ILE A 111 15.86 -6.53 -22.75
N GLU A 112 16.71 -7.51 -23.09
CA GLU A 112 17.42 -7.56 -24.38
C GLU A 112 16.45 -7.65 -25.56
N HIS A 113 15.43 -8.53 -25.45
CA HIS A 113 14.39 -8.65 -26.46
C HIS A 113 13.65 -7.32 -26.67
N ASP A 114 13.17 -6.71 -25.58
CA ASP A 114 12.43 -5.45 -25.64
C ASP A 114 13.29 -4.34 -26.26
N THR A 115 14.56 -4.26 -25.86
CA THR A 115 15.51 -3.28 -26.39
C THR A 115 15.76 -3.49 -27.88
N LYS A 116 15.90 -4.74 -28.32
CA LYS A 116 16.15 -5.07 -29.72
C LYS A 116 14.94 -4.83 -30.62
N VAL A 117 13.74 -5.12 -30.14
CA VAL A 117 12.51 -5.07 -30.95
C VAL A 117 11.85 -3.68 -30.89
N PHE A 118 11.83 -3.06 -29.72
CA PHE A 118 11.07 -1.83 -29.46
C PHE A 118 11.96 -0.61 -29.16
N GLY A 119 13.28 -0.80 -29.00
CA GLY A 119 14.21 0.30 -28.69
C GLY A 119 14.09 0.82 -27.25
N THR A 120 13.35 0.13 -26.38
CA THR A 120 13.13 0.49 -24.98
C THR A 120 13.37 -0.71 -24.07
N LYS A 121 13.74 -0.46 -22.80
CA LYS A 121 13.88 -1.52 -21.79
C LYS A 121 12.54 -2.09 -21.32
N TYR A 122 11.46 -1.39 -21.63
CA TYR A 122 10.12 -1.67 -21.14
C TYR A 122 9.16 -1.67 -22.32
N PHE A 123 8.64 -2.85 -22.66
CA PHE A 123 7.51 -3.01 -23.55
C PHE A 123 6.55 -4.06 -22.99
#